data_AF-A0AAN7YFX6-F1
#
_entry.id   AF-A0AAN7YFX6-F1
#
_cell.length_a   1.000
_cell.length_b   1.000
_cell.length_c   1.000
_cell.angle_alpha   90.00
_cell.angle_beta   90.00
_cell.angle_gamma   90.00
#
_symmetry.space_group_name_H-M   'P 1'
#
loop_
_entity.id
_entity.type
_entity.pdbx_description
1 polymer ?
#
loop_
_entity_poly.entity_id
_entity_poly.type
_entity_poly.pdbx_seq_one_letter_code
_entity_poly.pdbx_strand_id
1 'polypeptide(L)'
;MVGKRELLPSRKSSIPSRPTTGRRSTKSYRDDNNRPGSSDLETGLYTNGNTNSDTNGITHEEESQEARNILSKGTDNANGKTTLWRFRDAANTALEDRRRDELKNALLDGINRDKLEDFRKSDEELKAIKNKQVRKFYENQNESLNDWLEVDALVKAVADDVLESMDPDPDHDGDDERGGGLQEMGGAIQSFLPEEEKERRRQAEKKAKWAININVLANIALLAGKLAAVASSGSLSLLASTVDSALDLLCTLIVWSTNRIVAWRLKTLQRKFPVGRRRLEPLGILVFSILMVVSFLQILQESVEKVMPLKGTAEALPVIAVAAMGATILIKGIIWFGCIEIKTTQVQALAQDCKTDVIFNTLSLLFPFIGYKADIWWLDPVGAGLLSLFIIYDWAGTCFENITRLSGQAVEPALEKKLLYLAYRFSPIVDGFKSLTAYHAGDGVWVEYDVLLGANTKLHRSHDVAETLQYCAEGLDEVDRCFVTTDYSEKGPTGHAQDAG
;
A
#
# COMPACT_ATOMS: atom_id res chain seq x y z
N MET A 1 38.88 32.34 37.86
CA MET A 1 38.46 33.26 38.94
C MET A 1 37.01 33.64 38.71
N VAL A 2 36.27 33.70 39.81
CA VAL A 2 34.81 33.70 39.95
C VAL A 2 34.11 34.87 39.26
N GLY A 3 32.94 34.62 38.66
CA GLY A 3 32.02 35.65 38.18
C GLY A 3 30.57 35.15 38.16
N LYS A 4 29.89 35.25 39.30
CA LYS A 4 28.46 34.98 39.52
C LYS A 4 27.58 35.79 38.55
N ARG A 5 26.53 35.18 38.00
CA ARG A 5 25.36 35.90 37.47
C ARG A 5 24.12 35.54 38.28
N GLU A 6 23.42 36.59 38.66
CA GLU A 6 22.32 36.65 39.62
C GLU A 6 21.02 36.06 39.08
N LEU A 7 20.27 35.43 39.98
CA LEU A 7 18.88 35.03 39.83
C LEU A 7 17.98 36.22 40.18
N LEU A 8 17.05 36.57 39.29
CA LEU A 8 15.90 37.43 39.62
C LEU A 8 14.58 36.63 39.51
N PRO A 9 13.56 36.98 40.31
CA PRO A 9 12.50 36.05 40.69
C PRO A 9 11.26 36.07 39.78
N SER A 10 10.56 34.93 39.81
CA SER A 10 9.29 34.62 39.15
C SER A 10 8.17 35.61 39.51
N ARG A 11 7.55 36.23 38.50
CA ARG A 11 6.36 37.07 38.61
C ARG A 11 5.12 36.23 38.30
N LYS A 12 4.30 35.96 39.33
CA LYS A 12 2.93 35.43 39.20
C LYS A 12 1.99 36.52 38.69
N SER A 13 1.17 36.23 37.67
CA SER A 13 -0.10 36.94 37.43
C SER A 13 -1.10 36.08 36.65
N SER A 14 -2.10 35.57 37.38
CA SER A 14 -3.53 35.48 37.05
C SER A 14 -3.98 34.94 35.68
N ILE A 15 -4.46 33.69 35.68
CA ILE A 15 -5.40 33.12 34.70
C ILE A 15 -6.83 33.43 35.18
N PRO A 16 -7.75 33.98 34.37
CA PRO A 16 -9.15 34.10 34.76
C PRO A 16 -9.90 32.78 34.57
N SER A 17 -10.65 32.42 35.61
CA SER A 17 -11.57 31.28 35.74
C SER A 17 -12.73 31.33 34.74
N ARG A 18 -12.96 30.21 34.05
CA ARG A 18 -14.12 29.96 33.17
C ARG A 18 -15.33 29.52 34.02
N PRO A 19 -16.55 30.04 33.80
CA PRO A 19 -17.72 29.63 34.57
C PRO A 19 -18.29 28.28 34.10
N THR A 20 -18.72 27.50 35.08
CA THR A 20 -19.43 26.23 34.97
C THR A 20 -20.92 26.43 34.73
N THR A 21 -21.44 25.91 33.61
CA THR A 21 -22.84 25.54 33.36
C THR A 21 -22.78 24.42 32.30
N GLY A 22 -23.59 23.36 32.26
CA GLY A 22 -24.65 22.82 33.08
C GLY A 22 -24.91 21.42 32.51
N ARG A 23 -25.17 20.47 33.41
CA ARG A 23 -25.42 19.04 33.17
C ARG A 23 -26.59 18.84 32.19
N ARG A 24 -26.43 18.08 31.10
CA ARG A 24 -27.56 17.41 30.42
C ARG A 24 -27.20 15.99 29.94
N SER A 25 -27.89 15.07 30.60
CA SER A 25 -28.16 13.66 30.34
C SER A 25 -27.59 13.02 29.06
N THR A 26 -26.80 11.97 29.31
CA THR A 26 -26.61 10.83 28.41
C THR A 26 -27.96 10.18 28.10
N LYS A 27 -28.20 9.82 26.83
CA LYS A 27 -29.17 8.79 26.45
C LYS A 27 -28.48 7.74 25.57
N SER A 28 -28.55 6.53 26.10
CA SER A 28 -28.17 5.23 25.56
C SER A 28 -28.58 5.03 24.10
N TYR A 29 -27.62 4.73 23.22
CA TYR A 29 -27.88 4.04 21.95
C TYR A 29 -27.96 2.55 22.25
N ARG A 30 -29.12 1.95 21.99
CA ARG A 30 -29.40 0.53 22.16
C ARG A 30 -29.66 -0.03 20.77
N ASP A 31 -28.86 -1.03 20.40
CA ASP A 31 -29.05 -1.88 19.23
C ASP A 31 -30.49 -2.42 19.20
N ASP A 32 -31.12 -2.39 18.02
CA ASP A 32 -32.19 -3.31 17.66
C ASP A 32 -32.17 -3.56 16.14
N ASN A 33 -31.51 -4.66 15.77
CA ASN A 33 -31.77 -5.38 14.52
C ASN A 33 -33.03 -6.22 14.71
N ASN A 34 -34.11 -5.97 13.97
CA ASN A 34 -34.96 -7.05 13.43
C ASN A 34 -36.09 -6.61 12.47
N ARG A 35 -36.23 -7.44 11.40
CA ARG A 35 -37.46 -7.81 10.64
C ARG A 35 -37.84 -7.00 9.36
N PRO A 36 -38.65 -7.57 8.43
CA PRO A 36 -38.22 -8.51 7.38
C PRO A 36 -38.90 -8.24 5.99
N GLY A 37 -38.60 -9.06 4.98
CA GLY A 37 -39.62 -9.52 4.00
C GLY A 37 -39.83 -8.73 2.70
N SER A 38 -39.52 -9.41 1.60
CA SER A 38 -40.05 -9.31 0.21
C SER A 38 -41.51 -8.86 0.13
N SER A 39 -42.01 -8.19 -0.91
CA SER A 39 -42.02 -8.49 -2.36
C SER A 39 -42.76 -7.28 -3.03
N ASP A 40 -42.71 -6.90 -4.30
CA ASP A 40 -42.98 -7.62 -5.55
C ASP A 40 -42.98 -6.58 -6.71
N LEU A 41 -42.82 -7.09 -7.93
CA LEU A 41 -43.30 -6.58 -9.23
C LEU A 41 -42.48 -5.54 -10.01
N GLU A 42 -41.55 -6.09 -10.80
CA GLU A 42 -41.38 -5.72 -12.21
C GLU A 42 -42.71 -5.85 -12.98
N THR A 43 -43.03 -4.91 -13.87
CA THR A 43 -43.54 -5.18 -15.22
C THR A 43 -43.50 -3.87 -16.03
N GLY A 44 -42.83 -3.92 -17.19
CA GLY A 44 -42.44 -2.75 -17.95
C GLY A 44 -43.48 -2.20 -18.92
N LEU A 45 -43.02 -1.25 -19.74
CA LEU A 45 -43.52 -1.00 -21.08
C LEU A 45 -42.49 -0.15 -21.84
N TYR A 46 -41.77 -0.82 -22.73
CA TYR A 46 -41.09 -0.21 -23.86
C TYR A 46 -42.15 0.29 -24.85
N THR A 47 -42.08 1.57 -25.24
CA THR A 47 -42.61 2.01 -26.52
C THR A 47 -41.58 2.89 -27.22
N ASN A 48 -41.26 2.47 -28.44
CA ASN A 48 -40.36 3.10 -29.38
C ASN A 48 -41.17 4.11 -30.22
N GLY A 49 -40.65 5.31 -30.44
CA GLY A 49 -41.33 6.37 -31.19
C GLY A 49 -40.33 7.34 -31.80
N ASN A 50 -39.91 7.03 -33.03
CA ASN A 50 -39.03 7.82 -33.88
C ASN A 50 -39.85 8.90 -34.62
N THR A 51 -39.47 10.19 -34.59
CA THR A 51 -39.73 11.16 -35.68
C THR A 51 -38.87 12.43 -35.55
N ASN A 52 -38.01 12.60 -36.55
CA ASN A 52 -37.47 13.80 -37.22
C ASN A 52 -37.63 15.22 -36.63
N SER A 53 -36.48 15.89 -36.68
CA SER A 53 -36.22 17.29 -37.03
C SER A 53 -37.40 18.16 -37.47
N ASP A 54 -37.58 19.30 -36.78
CA ASP A 54 -37.82 20.58 -37.43
C ASP A 54 -37.36 21.73 -36.51
N THR A 55 -36.57 22.62 -37.09
CA THR A 55 -36.19 23.93 -36.57
C THR A 55 -37.42 24.82 -36.40
N ASN A 56 -37.56 25.52 -35.26
CA ASN A 56 -38.07 26.90 -35.21
C ASN A 56 -37.84 27.55 -33.83
N GLY A 57 -37.57 28.85 -33.86
CA GLY A 57 -37.08 29.65 -32.75
C GLY A 57 -38.08 29.81 -31.60
N ILE A 58 -37.53 29.73 -30.38
CA ILE A 58 -38.25 29.93 -29.12
C ILE A 58 -38.45 31.43 -28.92
N THR A 59 -39.70 31.87 -28.94
CA THR A 59 -40.09 33.24 -28.56
C THR A 59 -40.23 33.35 -27.04
N HIS A 60 -39.82 34.49 -26.48
CA HIS A 60 -39.82 34.84 -25.04
C HIS A 60 -41.14 34.63 -24.25
N GLU A 61 -42.24 34.20 -24.90
CA GLU A 61 -43.51 33.90 -24.25
C GLU A 61 -43.63 32.47 -23.72
N GLU A 62 -42.87 31.50 -24.26
CA GLU A 62 -42.92 30.08 -23.79
C GLU A 62 -42.17 29.86 -22.47
N GLU A 63 -41.00 30.49 -22.28
CA GLU A 63 -40.28 30.48 -20.99
C GLU A 63 -41.11 31.07 -19.84
N SER A 64 -41.97 32.05 -20.15
CA SER A 64 -42.83 32.70 -19.16
C SER A 64 -44.01 31.83 -18.72
N GLN A 65 -44.48 30.91 -19.57
CA GLN A 65 -45.56 29.97 -19.24
C GLN A 65 -45.03 28.74 -18.50
N GLU A 66 -43.84 28.25 -18.85
CA GLU A 66 -43.20 27.14 -18.14
C GLU A 66 -42.78 27.55 -16.72
N ALA A 67 -42.23 28.75 -16.54
CA ALA A 67 -41.93 29.31 -15.23
C ALA A 67 -43.19 29.50 -14.35
N ARG A 68 -44.34 29.83 -14.95
CA ARG A 68 -45.63 29.96 -14.24
C ARG A 68 -46.24 28.61 -13.86
N ASN A 69 -46.05 27.58 -14.67
CA ASN A 69 -46.52 26.22 -14.36
C ASN A 69 -45.70 25.56 -13.24
N ILE A 70 -44.41 25.89 -13.10
CA ILE A 70 -43.56 25.41 -11.99
C ILE A 70 -43.98 26.08 -10.66
N LEU A 71 -44.39 27.34 -10.69
CA LEU A 71 -44.87 28.10 -9.52
C LEU A 71 -46.23 27.61 -8.96
N SER A 72 -47.01 26.86 -9.75
CA SER A 72 -48.37 26.43 -9.38
C SER A 72 -48.44 25.06 -8.70
N LYS A 73 -47.35 24.26 -8.70
CA LYS A 73 -47.32 22.92 -8.10
C LYS A 73 -46.28 22.86 -6.99
N GLY A 74 -46.63 23.33 -5.79
CA GLY A 74 -45.71 23.24 -4.65
C GLY A 74 -46.09 24.06 -3.43
N THR A 75 -47.36 24.18 -3.08
CA THR A 75 -47.77 24.54 -1.72
C THR A 75 -48.04 23.24 -0.98
N ASP A 76 -47.04 22.76 -0.26
CA ASP A 76 -47.14 21.98 0.98
C ASP A 76 -45.80 21.27 1.23
N ASN A 77 -44.82 21.99 1.78
CA ASN A 77 -43.83 21.34 2.63
C ASN A 77 -43.20 22.31 3.64
N ALA A 78 -43.16 21.87 4.89
CA ALA A 78 -42.73 22.62 6.05
C ALA A 78 -41.19 22.70 6.12
N ASN A 79 -40.60 23.65 5.39
CA ASN A 79 -39.36 24.35 5.75
C ASN A 79 -39.20 25.57 4.83
N GLY A 80 -39.40 26.76 5.41
CA GLY A 80 -39.57 28.01 4.67
C GLY A 80 -38.27 28.65 4.20
N LYS A 81 -37.63 28.12 3.16
CA LYS A 81 -36.68 28.89 2.33
C LYS A 81 -37.54 29.72 1.34
N THR A 82 -37.49 31.06 1.35
CA THR A 82 -38.30 31.91 0.42
C THR A 82 -37.86 31.68 -1.03
N THR A 83 -38.72 31.98 -2.01
CA THR A 83 -38.44 31.71 -3.44
C THR A 83 -37.10 32.30 -3.90
N LEU A 84 -36.73 33.47 -3.37
CA LEU A 84 -35.47 34.14 -3.68
C LEU A 84 -34.24 33.39 -3.14
N TRP A 85 -34.37 32.74 -1.99
CA TRP A 85 -33.33 31.86 -1.43
C TRP A 85 -33.17 30.61 -2.29
N ARG A 86 -34.27 29.96 -2.71
CA ARG A 86 -34.23 28.81 -3.62
C ARG A 86 -33.58 29.13 -4.97
N PHE A 87 -33.84 30.31 -5.53
CA PHE A 87 -33.20 30.76 -6.78
C PHE A 87 -31.70 31.02 -6.60
N ARG A 88 -31.31 31.67 -5.50
CA ARG A 88 -29.89 31.94 -5.20
C ARG A 88 -29.12 30.63 -5.02
N ASP A 89 -29.74 29.67 -4.37
CA ASP A 89 -29.18 28.36 -4.07
C ASP A 89 -29.03 27.50 -5.34
N ALA A 90 -30.07 27.49 -6.19
CA ALA A 90 -30.01 26.89 -7.51
C ALA A 90 -28.95 27.54 -8.42
N ALA A 91 -28.80 28.87 -8.36
CA ALA A 91 -27.80 29.59 -9.14
C ALA A 91 -26.36 29.33 -8.65
N ASN A 92 -26.16 29.26 -7.33
CA ASN A 92 -24.88 28.86 -6.76
C ASN A 92 -24.56 27.44 -7.19
N THR A 93 -25.49 26.50 -7.03
CA THR A 93 -25.34 25.10 -7.44
C THR A 93 -24.94 24.95 -8.91
N ALA A 94 -25.64 25.63 -9.82
CA ALA A 94 -25.30 25.61 -11.23
C ALA A 94 -23.90 26.17 -11.56
N LEU A 95 -23.42 27.16 -10.79
CA LEU A 95 -22.05 27.66 -10.94
C LEU A 95 -21.03 26.63 -10.46
N GLU A 96 -21.32 25.87 -9.41
CA GLU A 96 -20.43 24.84 -8.90
C GLU A 96 -20.36 23.64 -9.84
N ASP A 97 -21.49 23.21 -10.38
CA ASP A 97 -21.59 22.16 -11.39
C ASP A 97 -20.74 22.51 -12.61
N ARG A 98 -20.87 23.74 -13.10
CA ARG A 98 -20.06 24.22 -14.23
C ARG A 98 -18.57 24.17 -13.93
N ARG A 99 -18.14 24.57 -12.71
CA ARG A 99 -16.71 24.48 -12.33
C ARG A 99 -16.22 23.05 -12.29
N ARG A 100 -17.04 22.12 -11.80
CA ARG A 100 -16.72 20.68 -11.77
C ARG A 100 -16.57 20.13 -13.18
N ASP A 101 -17.50 20.45 -14.07
CA ASP A 101 -17.42 20.07 -15.48
C ASP A 101 -16.18 20.67 -16.17
N GLU A 102 -15.83 21.92 -15.88
CA GLU A 102 -14.60 22.55 -16.37
C GLU A 102 -13.35 21.78 -15.92
N LEU A 103 -13.26 21.45 -14.62
CA LEU A 103 -12.13 20.70 -14.07
C LEU A 103 -12.06 19.29 -14.64
N LYS A 104 -13.19 18.58 -14.71
CA LYS A 104 -13.33 17.26 -15.30
C LYS A 104 -12.88 17.25 -16.76
N ASN A 105 -13.40 18.17 -17.57
CA ASN A 105 -13.03 18.27 -18.98
C ASN A 105 -11.54 18.59 -19.14
N ALA A 106 -10.98 19.46 -18.31
CA ALA A 106 -9.54 19.74 -18.32
C ALA A 106 -8.68 18.53 -17.92
N LEU A 107 -9.11 17.72 -16.95
CA LEU A 107 -8.43 16.48 -16.56
C LEU A 107 -8.52 15.39 -17.63
N LEU A 108 -9.60 15.37 -18.41
CA LEU A 108 -9.81 14.41 -19.50
C LEU A 108 -9.18 14.87 -20.82
N ASP A 109 -8.82 16.15 -20.94
CA ASP A 109 -8.23 16.73 -22.15
C ASP A 109 -6.85 16.12 -22.47
N GLY A 110 -6.77 15.33 -23.53
CA GLY A 110 -5.53 14.67 -23.94
C GLY A 110 -5.30 13.24 -23.44
N ILE A 111 -6.20 12.65 -22.63
CA ILE A 111 -6.19 11.20 -22.37
C ILE A 111 -6.68 10.51 -23.64
N ASN A 112 -5.79 9.77 -24.29
CA ASN A 112 -6.14 8.91 -25.41
C ASN A 112 -5.44 7.55 -25.25
N ARG A 113 -6.17 6.59 -24.67
CA ARG A 113 -5.67 5.23 -24.41
C ARG A 113 -5.15 4.55 -25.67
N ASP A 114 -5.85 4.72 -26.78
CA ASP A 114 -5.54 3.99 -28.02
C ASP A 114 -4.18 4.42 -28.59
N LYS A 115 -3.81 5.70 -28.44
CA LYS A 115 -2.51 6.21 -28.92
C LYS A 115 -1.31 5.61 -28.18
N LEU A 116 -1.46 5.23 -26.91
CA LEU A 116 -0.36 4.63 -26.15
C LEU A 116 -0.12 3.17 -26.57
N GLU A 117 -1.19 2.45 -26.91
CA GLU A 117 -1.11 1.06 -27.39
C GLU A 117 -0.42 0.97 -28.76
N ASP A 118 -0.45 2.01 -29.59
CA ASP A 118 0.29 2.07 -30.86
C ASP A 118 1.82 1.90 -30.69
N PHE A 119 2.35 2.27 -29.52
CA PHE A 119 3.79 2.15 -29.22
C PHE A 119 4.16 0.79 -28.62
N ARG A 120 3.18 -0.05 -28.29
CA ARG A 120 3.39 -1.33 -27.61
C ARG A 120 3.94 -2.37 -28.56
N LYS A 121 4.87 -3.18 -28.05
CA LYS A 121 5.34 -4.39 -28.73
C LYS A 121 4.60 -5.62 -28.25
N SER A 122 4.07 -6.42 -29.17
CA SER A 122 3.42 -7.68 -28.82
C SER A 122 4.43 -8.70 -28.28
N ASP A 123 3.96 -9.66 -27.49
CA ASP A 123 4.82 -10.72 -26.94
C ASP A 123 5.50 -11.56 -28.04
N GLU A 124 4.85 -11.69 -29.19
CA GLU A 124 5.41 -12.36 -30.37
C GLU A 124 6.55 -11.55 -31.00
N GLU A 125 6.37 -10.23 -31.13
CA GLU A 125 7.41 -9.32 -31.62
C GLU A 125 8.63 -9.30 -30.68
N LEU A 126 8.41 -9.26 -29.36
CA LEU A 126 9.48 -9.32 -28.37
C LEU A 126 10.30 -10.61 -28.47
N LYS A 127 9.63 -11.75 -28.66
CA LYS A 127 10.29 -13.06 -28.86
C LYS A 127 11.08 -13.11 -30.16
N ALA A 128 10.61 -12.43 -31.22
CA ALA A 128 11.30 -12.35 -32.51
C ALA A 128 12.59 -11.50 -32.46
N ILE A 129 12.71 -10.55 -31.53
CA ILE A 129 13.93 -9.73 -31.37
C ILE A 129 15.07 -10.60 -30.85
N LYS A 130 16.11 -10.81 -31.68
CA LYS A 130 17.29 -11.64 -31.34
C LYS A 130 18.26 -10.97 -30.35
N ASN A 131 18.34 -9.64 -30.34
CA ASN A 131 19.25 -8.92 -29.45
C ASN A 131 18.64 -8.73 -28.06
N LYS A 132 19.29 -9.29 -27.03
CA LYS A 132 18.84 -9.24 -25.63
C LYS A 132 18.70 -7.82 -25.09
N GLN A 133 19.59 -6.89 -25.46
CA GLN A 133 19.53 -5.51 -24.97
C GLN A 133 18.34 -4.76 -25.57
N VAL A 134 18.11 -4.92 -26.88
CA VAL A 134 16.98 -4.30 -27.57
C VAL A 134 15.65 -4.88 -27.07
N ARG A 135 15.59 -6.20 -26.87
CA ARG A 135 14.41 -6.84 -26.28
C ARG A 135 14.10 -6.26 -24.89
N LYS A 136 15.11 -6.17 -24.02
CA LYS A 136 14.95 -5.59 -22.68
C LYS A 136 14.50 -4.14 -22.72
N PHE A 137 14.97 -3.36 -23.69
CA PHE A 137 14.51 -1.99 -23.89
C PHE A 137 13.00 -1.92 -24.18
N TYR A 138 12.50 -2.75 -25.11
CA TYR A 138 11.07 -2.80 -25.43
C TYR A 138 10.21 -3.43 -24.31
N GLU A 139 10.75 -4.39 -23.56
CA GLU A 139 10.12 -4.90 -22.33
C GLU A 139 9.91 -3.77 -21.32
N ASN A 140 10.95 -2.99 -21.01
CA ASN A 140 10.85 -1.84 -20.11
C ASN A 140 9.91 -0.74 -20.65
N GLN A 141 9.87 -0.54 -21.97
CA GLN A 141 8.93 0.39 -22.60
C GLN A 141 7.48 -0.08 -22.38
N ASN A 142 7.18 -1.35 -22.63
CA ASN A 142 5.86 -1.91 -22.41
C ASN A 142 5.44 -1.82 -20.93
N GLU A 143 6.37 -2.04 -19.98
CA GLU A 143 6.10 -1.82 -18.56
C GLU A 143 5.75 -0.36 -18.26
N SER A 144 6.51 0.59 -18.80
CA SER A 144 6.22 2.03 -18.62
C SER A 144 4.87 2.43 -19.23
N LEU A 145 4.49 1.84 -20.38
CA LEU A 145 3.18 2.06 -20.98
C LEU A 145 2.05 1.53 -20.10
N ASN A 146 2.23 0.37 -19.46
CA ASN A 146 1.24 -0.15 -18.50
C ASN A 146 1.06 0.80 -17.31
N ASP A 147 2.16 1.34 -16.79
CA ASP A 147 2.12 2.32 -15.69
C ASP A 147 1.36 3.60 -16.07
N TRP A 148 1.57 4.11 -17.30
CA TRP A 148 0.87 5.29 -17.79
C TRP A 148 -0.62 5.02 -18.06
N LEU A 149 -0.97 3.84 -18.57
CA LEU A 149 -2.36 3.42 -18.75
C LEU A 149 -3.09 3.29 -17.42
N GLU A 150 -2.42 2.81 -16.37
CA GLU A 150 -2.96 2.77 -15.01
C GLU A 150 -3.24 4.19 -14.50
N VAL A 151 -2.30 5.11 -14.67
CA VAL A 151 -2.47 6.53 -14.30
C VAL A 151 -3.64 7.15 -15.05
N ASP A 152 -3.75 6.96 -16.36
CA ASP A 152 -4.85 7.50 -17.17
C ASP A 152 -6.21 6.93 -16.73
N ALA A 153 -6.28 5.64 -16.41
CA ALA A 153 -7.48 4.99 -15.91
C ALA A 153 -7.89 5.54 -14.53
N LEU A 154 -6.92 5.78 -13.65
CA LEU A 154 -7.11 6.39 -12.34
C LEU A 154 -7.63 7.82 -12.46
N VAL A 155 -6.96 8.66 -13.23
CA VAL A 155 -7.38 10.07 -13.41
C VAL A 155 -8.78 10.13 -14.00
N LYS A 156 -9.11 9.25 -14.94
CA LYS A 156 -10.46 9.16 -15.49
C LYS A 156 -11.51 8.76 -14.42
N ALA A 157 -11.24 7.72 -13.65
CA ALA A 157 -12.14 7.26 -12.59
C ALA A 157 -12.37 8.35 -11.52
N VAL A 158 -11.30 9.05 -11.13
CA VAL A 158 -11.39 10.16 -10.17
C VAL A 158 -12.14 11.35 -10.79
N ALA A 159 -11.88 11.70 -12.05
CA ALA A 159 -12.60 12.78 -12.72
C ALA A 159 -14.11 12.50 -12.87
N ASP A 160 -14.51 11.23 -13.00
CA ASP A 160 -15.90 10.82 -13.12
C ASP A 160 -16.64 10.78 -11.76
N ASP A 161 -16.05 10.20 -10.71
CA ASP A 161 -16.76 9.90 -9.44
C ASP A 161 -16.34 10.75 -8.21
N VAL A 162 -15.10 11.28 -8.20
CA VAL A 162 -14.52 11.92 -7.00
C VAL A 162 -14.83 13.42 -6.94
N LEU A 163 -14.93 14.08 -8.09
CA LEU A 163 -15.20 15.52 -8.18
C LEU A 163 -16.63 15.91 -7.75
N GLU A 164 -17.54 14.95 -7.58
CA GLU A 164 -18.96 15.25 -7.36
C GLU A 164 -19.29 15.87 -5.99
N SER A 165 -18.31 15.96 -5.08
CA SER A 165 -18.65 16.02 -3.65
C SER A 165 -17.71 16.79 -2.72
N MET A 166 -16.81 17.63 -3.24
CA MET A 166 -15.84 18.35 -2.40
C MET A 166 -16.48 19.37 -1.43
N ASP A 167 -17.74 19.76 -1.68
CA ASP A 167 -18.55 20.58 -0.78
C ASP A 167 -19.97 19.96 -0.64
N PRO A 168 -20.19 19.07 0.34
CA PRO A 168 -21.45 18.34 0.50
C PRO A 168 -22.58 19.20 1.09
N ASP A 169 -22.25 20.28 1.79
CA ASP A 169 -23.19 21.23 2.42
C ASP A 169 -22.82 22.69 2.04
N PRO A 170 -23.11 23.11 0.78
CA PRO A 170 -22.70 24.43 0.29
C PRO A 170 -23.40 25.58 1.00
N ASP A 171 -24.62 25.37 1.48
CA ASP A 171 -25.44 26.39 2.13
C ASP A 171 -25.30 26.42 3.66
N HIS A 172 -24.51 25.49 4.21
CA HIS A 172 -24.11 25.38 5.62
C HIS A 172 -25.31 25.24 6.55
N ASP A 173 -26.38 24.60 6.07
CA ASP A 173 -27.60 24.40 6.86
C ASP A 173 -27.54 23.13 7.73
N GLY A 174 -26.49 22.32 7.54
CA GLY A 174 -26.20 21.11 8.30
C GLY A 174 -26.80 19.84 7.69
N ASP A 175 -27.51 19.95 6.58
CA ASP A 175 -27.97 18.81 5.78
C ASP A 175 -27.05 18.65 4.55
N ASP A 176 -26.44 17.47 4.39
CA ASP A 176 -25.63 17.17 3.20
C ASP A 176 -26.55 17.08 1.98
N GLU A 177 -26.73 18.19 1.27
CA GLU A 177 -27.54 18.27 0.05
C GLU A 177 -26.87 17.56 -1.13
N ARG A 178 -25.55 17.32 -1.04
CA ARG A 178 -24.75 16.66 -2.07
C ARG A 178 -23.91 15.55 -1.46
N GLY A 179 -23.97 14.39 -2.10
CA GLY A 179 -23.09 13.26 -1.80
C GLY A 179 -22.55 12.69 -3.11
N GLY A 180 -21.27 12.32 -3.11
CA GLY A 180 -20.66 11.54 -4.16
C GLY A 180 -20.11 10.23 -3.59
N GLY A 181 -19.48 9.43 -4.46
CA GLY A 181 -18.92 8.15 -4.04
C GLY A 181 -17.94 8.29 -2.85
N LEU A 182 -17.16 9.37 -2.78
CA LEU A 182 -16.20 9.58 -1.69
C LEU A 182 -16.84 9.63 -0.30
N GLN A 183 -17.99 10.29 -0.12
CA GLN A 183 -18.68 10.39 1.17
C GLN A 183 -19.28 9.05 1.56
N GLU A 184 -19.89 8.34 0.60
CA GLU A 184 -20.43 7.00 0.82
C GLU A 184 -19.35 6.00 1.23
N MET A 185 -18.16 6.12 0.64
CA MET A 185 -17.04 5.20 0.85
C MET A 185 -16.01 5.70 1.87
N GLY A 186 -16.28 6.83 2.54
CA GLY A 186 -15.40 7.41 3.56
C GLY A 186 -13.98 7.70 3.06
N GLY A 187 -13.83 8.17 1.82
CA GLY A 187 -12.56 8.50 1.19
C GLY A 187 -11.73 7.31 0.71
N ALA A 188 -12.31 6.09 0.66
CA ALA A 188 -11.59 4.90 0.20
C ALA A 188 -11.51 4.82 -1.34
N ILE A 189 -10.58 5.56 -1.96
CA ILE A 189 -10.40 5.66 -3.43
C ILE A 189 -10.35 4.29 -4.12
N GLN A 190 -9.81 3.28 -3.45
CA GLN A 190 -9.68 1.91 -3.95
C GLN A 190 -11.03 1.31 -4.41
N SER A 191 -12.15 1.81 -3.92
CA SER A 191 -13.47 1.40 -4.40
C SER A 191 -13.91 2.01 -5.72
N PHE A 192 -13.24 3.05 -6.20
CA PHE A 192 -13.52 3.70 -7.49
C PHE A 192 -12.66 3.15 -8.63
N LEU A 193 -11.70 2.28 -8.31
CA LEU A 193 -10.90 1.59 -9.33
C LEU A 193 -11.77 0.72 -10.26
N PRO A 194 -11.35 0.49 -11.51
CA PRO A 194 -12.00 -0.49 -12.39
C PRO A 194 -12.09 -1.87 -11.72
N GLU A 195 -13.21 -2.59 -11.91
CA GLU A 195 -13.42 -3.90 -11.26
C GLU A 195 -12.33 -4.94 -11.60
N GLU A 196 -11.77 -4.88 -12.81
CA GLU A 196 -10.64 -5.72 -13.22
C GLU A 196 -9.41 -5.51 -12.31
N GLU A 197 -9.13 -4.25 -11.96
CA GLU A 197 -8.00 -3.88 -11.11
C GLU A 197 -8.25 -4.27 -9.65
N LYS A 198 -9.46 -4.06 -9.14
CA LYS A 198 -9.85 -4.49 -7.79
C LYS A 198 -9.72 -6.01 -7.62
N GLU A 199 -10.16 -6.78 -8.62
CA GLU A 199 -10.08 -8.23 -8.55
C GLU A 199 -8.62 -8.71 -8.63
N ARG A 200 -7.78 -8.08 -9.47
CA ARG A 200 -6.33 -8.33 -9.52
C ARG A 200 -5.67 -8.12 -8.14
N ARG A 201 -5.94 -6.98 -7.49
CA ARG A 201 -5.41 -6.64 -6.16
C ARG A 201 -5.90 -7.63 -5.09
N ARG A 202 -7.20 -7.95 -5.08
CA ARG A 202 -7.78 -8.94 -4.15
C ARG A 202 -7.17 -10.33 -4.32
N GLN A 203 -6.92 -10.76 -5.55
CA GLN A 203 -6.30 -12.06 -5.83
C GLN A 203 -4.84 -12.09 -5.36
N ALA A 204 -4.07 -11.03 -5.60
CA ALA A 204 -2.70 -10.91 -5.12
C ALA A 204 -2.63 -10.97 -3.58
N GLU A 205 -3.50 -10.23 -2.88
CA GLU A 205 -3.58 -10.30 -1.41
C GLU A 205 -3.97 -11.68 -0.89
N LYS A 206 -4.97 -12.34 -1.52
CA LYS A 206 -5.41 -13.69 -1.14
C LYS A 206 -4.28 -14.69 -1.32
N LYS A 207 -3.55 -14.64 -2.45
CA LYS A 207 -2.39 -15.48 -2.73
C LYS A 207 -1.30 -15.26 -1.68
N ALA A 208 -0.99 -14.01 -1.34
CA ALA A 208 0.01 -13.69 -0.32
C ALA A 208 -0.39 -14.23 1.06
N LYS A 209 -1.62 -13.99 1.51
CA LYS A 209 -2.14 -14.52 2.80
C LYS A 209 -2.12 -16.04 2.84
N TRP A 210 -2.49 -16.69 1.74
CA TRP A 210 -2.48 -18.14 1.63
C TRP A 210 -1.06 -18.71 1.70
N ALA A 211 -0.11 -18.11 0.99
CA ALA A 211 1.31 -18.51 1.03
C ALA A 211 1.90 -18.40 2.45
N ILE A 212 1.63 -17.29 3.14
CA ILE A 212 2.07 -17.08 4.54
C ILE A 212 1.48 -18.16 5.46
N ASN A 213 0.18 -18.43 5.35
CA ASN A 213 -0.48 -19.44 6.19
C ASN A 213 0.05 -20.86 5.94
N ILE A 214 0.32 -21.21 4.68
CA ILE A 214 0.91 -22.51 4.34
C ILE A 214 2.30 -22.66 4.92
N ASN A 215 3.13 -21.62 4.82
CA ASN A 215 4.47 -21.67 5.37
C ASN A 215 4.45 -21.86 6.89
N VAL A 216 3.58 -21.12 7.61
CA VAL A 216 3.38 -21.33 9.06
C VAL A 216 3.00 -22.78 9.35
N LEU A 217 2.02 -23.33 8.63
CA LEU A 217 1.57 -24.71 8.85
C LEU A 217 2.68 -25.73 8.56
N ALA A 218 3.49 -25.50 7.53
CA ALA A 218 4.61 -26.34 7.18
C ALA A 218 5.72 -26.30 8.24
N ASN A 219 6.07 -25.13 8.75
CA ASN A 219 7.05 -24.99 9.83
C ASN A 219 6.56 -25.65 11.13
N ILE A 220 5.25 -25.59 11.43
CA ILE A 220 4.65 -26.35 12.54
C ILE A 220 4.80 -27.86 12.31
N ALA A 221 4.48 -28.34 11.12
CA ALA A 221 4.56 -29.77 10.79
C ALA A 221 6.02 -30.29 10.85
N LEU A 222 6.98 -29.52 10.34
CA LEU A 222 8.41 -29.82 10.41
C LEU A 222 8.90 -29.90 11.85
N LEU A 223 8.52 -28.92 12.69
CA LEU A 223 8.89 -28.91 14.10
C LEU A 223 8.28 -30.12 14.84
N ALA A 224 7.00 -30.43 14.61
CA ALA A 224 6.33 -31.57 15.22
C ALA A 224 6.99 -32.90 14.82
N GLY A 225 7.37 -33.05 13.55
CA GLY A 225 8.10 -34.23 13.07
C GLY A 225 9.47 -34.38 13.73
N LYS A 226 10.24 -33.29 13.86
CA LYS A 226 11.54 -33.29 14.54
C LYS A 226 11.41 -33.58 16.04
N LEU A 227 10.41 -33.01 16.72
CA LEU A 227 10.11 -33.31 18.12
C LEU A 227 9.79 -34.80 18.34
N ALA A 228 9.01 -35.42 17.47
CA ALA A 228 8.73 -36.85 17.53
C ALA A 228 10.00 -37.70 17.32
N ALA A 229 10.89 -37.27 16.42
CA ALA A 229 12.18 -37.92 16.21
C ALA A 229 13.11 -37.78 17.44
N VAL A 230 13.14 -36.62 18.10
CA VAL A 230 13.89 -36.42 19.35
C VAL A 230 13.35 -37.31 20.47
N ALA A 231 12.03 -37.35 20.65
CA ALA A 231 11.39 -38.14 21.71
C ALA A 231 11.65 -39.64 21.57
N SER A 232 11.80 -40.13 20.33
CA SER A 232 12.11 -41.54 20.06
C SER A 232 13.59 -41.88 20.11
N SER A 233 14.47 -40.94 19.71
CA SER A 233 15.91 -41.20 19.59
C SER A 233 16.75 -40.76 20.79
N GLY A 234 16.27 -39.81 21.62
CA GLY A 234 17.01 -39.28 22.78
C GLY A 234 18.35 -38.59 22.45
N SER A 235 18.61 -38.28 21.18
CA SER A 235 19.91 -37.77 20.72
C SER A 235 20.05 -36.26 20.96
N LEU A 236 21.17 -35.86 21.57
CA LEU A 236 21.55 -34.45 21.75
C LEU A 236 21.70 -33.70 20.42
N SER A 237 22.17 -34.38 19.36
CA SER A 237 22.29 -33.78 18.02
C SER A 237 20.93 -33.49 17.38
N LEU A 238 19.93 -34.34 17.63
CA LEU A 238 18.56 -34.10 17.16
C LEU A 238 17.87 -32.99 17.96
N LEU A 239 18.21 -32.85 19.25
CA LEU A 239 17.70 -31.76 20.08
C LEU A 239 18.15 -30.40 19.53
N ALA A 240 19.43 -30.25 19.18
CA ALA A 240 19.97 -29.04 18.56
C ALA A 240 19.23 -28.69 17.25
N SER A 241 19.08 -29.66 16.34
CA SER A 241 18.35 -29.45 15.07
C SER A 241 16.85 -29.13 15.24
N THR A 242 16.28 -29.48 16.40
CA THR A 242 14.90 -29.17 16.75
C THR A 242 14.76 -27.75 17.29
N VAL A 243 15.75 -27.27 18.05
CA VAL A 243 15.83 -25.87 18.50
C VAL A 243 15.92 -24.94 17.28
N ASP A 244 16.70 -25.30 16.27
CA ASP A 244 16.80 -24.51 15.02
C ASP A 244 15.42 -24.35 14.36
N SER A 245 14.70 -25.46 14.15
CA SER A 245 13.36 -25.39 13.57
C SER A 245 12.31 -24.73 14.49
N ALA A 246 12.55 -24.68 15.79
CA ALA A 246 11.71 -23.93 16.72
C ALA A 246 11.94 -22.42 16.58
N LEU A 247 13.19 -21.99 16.35
CA LEU A 247 13.53 -20.61 16.04
C LEU A 247 12.92 -20.19 14.69
N ASP A 248 12.99 -21.03 13.67
CA ASP A 248 12.33 -20.78 12.37
C ASP A 248 10.82 -20.60 12.54
N LEU A 249 10.18 -21.48 13.31
CA LEU A 249 8.75 -21.39 13.58
C LEU A 249 8.41 -20.10 14.35
N LEU A 250 9.19 -19.76 15.37
CA LEU A 250 9.00 -18.55 16.16
C LEU A 250 9.08 -17.31 15.26
N CYS A 251 10.06 -17.27 14.36
CA CYS A 251 10.22 -16.20 13.39
C CYS A 251 9.03 -16.09 12.43
N THR A 252 8.61 -17.22 11.86
CA THR A 252 7.45 -17.28 10.96
C THR A 252 6.18 -16.83 11.68
N LEU A 253 6.03 -17.20 12.96
CA LEU A 253 4.91 -16.82 13.81
C LEU A 253 4.93 -15.32 14.11
N ILE A 254 6.11 -14.71 14.31
CA ILE A 254 6.25 -13.25 14.48
C ILE A 254 5.76 -12.53 13.21
N VAL A 255 6.21 -12.96 12.03
CA VAL A 255 5.78 -12.38 10.74
C VAL A 255 4.27 -12.55 10.54
N TRP A 256 3.75 -13.76 10.78
CA TRP A 256 2.32 -14.05 10.71
C TRP A 256 1.50 -13.20 11.69
N SER A 257 1.97 -13.06 12.93
CA SER A 257 1.30 -12.25 13.96
C SER A 257 1.32 -10.78 13.60
N THR A 258 2.42 -10.29 13.04
CA THR A 258 2.56 -8.90 12.56
C THR A 258 1.55 -8.63 11.46
N ASN A 259 1.47 -9.50 10.44
CA ASN A 259 0.48 -9.40 9.37
C ASN A 259 -0.96 -9.45 9.94
N ARG A 260 -1.22 -10.36 10.89
CA ARG A 260 -2.53 -10.49 11.52
C ARG A 260 -2.93 -9.24 12.30
N ILE A 261 -1.99 -8.61 13.01
CA ILE A 261 -2.20 -7.37 13.77
C ILE A 261 -2.46 -6.19 12.83
N VAL A 262 -1.75 -6.12 11.70
CA VAL A 262 -2.00 -5.13 10.64
C VAL A 262 -3.41 -5.30 10.07
N ALA A 263 -3.83 -6.54 9.80
CA ALA A 263 -5.15 -6.86 9.26
C ALA A 263 -6.30 -6.65 10.27
N TRP A 264 -6.04 -6.71 11.58
CA TRP A 264 -7.09 -6.59 12.60
C TRP A 264 -7.55 -5.16 12.79
N ARG A 265 -8.75 -4.80 12.34
CA ARG A 265 -9.37 -3.48 12.61
C ARG A 265 -9.84 -3.31 14.06
N LEU A 266 -8.94 -3.35 15.05
CA LEU A 266 -9.26 -2.86 16.39
C LEU A 266 -9.37 -1.33 16.35
N LYS A 267 -10.56 -0.79 16.58
CA LYS A 267 -10.82 0.67 16.72
C LYS A 267 -9.86 1.34 17.71
N THR A 268 -9.49 0.66 18.79
CA THR A 268 -8.55 1.17 19.81
C THR A 268 -7.15 1.46 19.23
N LEU A 269 -6.69 0.65 18.28
CA LEU A 269 -5.37 0.84 17.64
C LEU A 269 -5.40 1.92 16.54
N GLN A 270 -6.54 2.20 15.91
CA GLN A 270 -6.66 3.31 14.94
C GLN A 270 -6.39 4.67 15.59
N ARG A 271 -6.76 4.86 16.87
CA ARG A 271 -6.46 6.11 17.60
C ARG A 271 -4.97 6.27 17.94
N LYS A 272 -4.24 5.16 18.09
CA LYS A 272 -2.79 5.20 18.36
C LYS A 272 -1.97 5.36 17.08
N PHE A 273 -2.43 4.79 15.97
CA PHE A 273 -1.77 4.84 14.67
C PHE A 273 -2.71 5.44 13.62
N PRO A 274 -2.82 6.79 13.57
CA PRO A 274 -3.74 7.47 12.67
C PRO A 274 -3.36 7.31 11.18
N VAL A 275 -2.08 7.13 10.88
CA VAL A 275 -1.56 7.03 9.50
C VAL A 275 -1.47 5.58 8.99
N GLY A 276 -2.21 4.67 9.61
CA GLY A 276 -2.25 3.25 9.22
C GLY A 276 -1.14 2.40 9.85
N ARG A 277 -1.18 1.09 9.54
CA ARG A 277 -0.38 0.05 10.22
C ARG A 277 0.59 -0.69 9.31
N ARG A 278 0.55 -0.43 8.00
CA ARG A 278 1.44 -1.04 6.99
C ARG A 278 2.93 -0.83 7.33
N ARG A 279 3.25 0.25 8.05
CA ARG A 279 4.59 0.54 8.60
C ARG A 279 5.17 -0.51 9.55
N LEU A 280 4.33 -1.37 10.13
CA LEU A 280 4.80 -2.45 11.01
C LEU A 280 5.25 -3.69 10.24
N GLU A 281 4.90 -3.81 8.96
CA GLU A 281 5.24 -5.00 8.16
C GLU A 281 6.76 -5.17 7.98
N PRO A 282 7.54 -4.14 7.59
CA PRO A 282 8.99 -4.25 7.49
C PRO A 282 9.67 -4.51 8.84
N LEU A 283 9.03 -4.11 9.95
CA LEU A 283 9.55 -4.36 11.30
C LEU A 283 9.56 -5.87 11.61
N GLY A 284 8.54 -6.61 11.15
CA GLY A 284 8.52 -8.07 11.28
C GLY A 284 9.66 -8.72 10.51
N ILE A 285 9.91 -8.28 9.27
CA ILE A 285 11.02 -8.75 8.42
C ILE A 285 12.38 -8.37 9.04
N LEU A 286 12.49 -7.19 9.64
CA LEU A 286 13.69 -6.73 10.32
C LEU A 286 14.04 -7.62 11.52
N VAL A 287 13.07 -7.87 12.42
CA VAL A 287 13.28 -8.76 13.58
C VAL A 287 13.66 -10.15 13.12
N PHE A 288 12.99 -10.66 12.07
CA PHE A 288 13.31 -11.95 11.48
C PHE A 288 14.76 -12.01 10.96
N SER A 289 15.17 -11.01 10.18
CA SER A 289 16.52 -10.94 9.61
C SER A 289 17.60 -10.93 10.70
N ILE A 290 17.38 -10.21 11.79
CA ILE A 290 18.30 -10.17 12.93
C ILE A 290 18.41 -11.55 13.61
N LEU A 291 17.29 -12.23 13.82
CA LEU A 291 17.30 -13.57 14.42
C LEU A 291 18.03 -14.57 13.52
N MET A 292 17.84 -14.51 12.20
CA MET A 292 18.56 -15.36 11.25
C MET A 292 20.07 -15.13 11.30
N VAL A 293 20.51 -13.87 11.30
CA VAL A 293 21.95 -13.55 11.44
C VAL A 293 22.51 -14.12 12.74
N VAL A 294 21.80 -13.99 13.86
CA VAL A 294 22.24 -14.54 15.16
C VAL A 294 22.32 -16.08 15.14
N SER A 295 21.34 -16.76 14.56
CA SER A 295 21.34 -18.23 14.42
C SER A 295 22.54 -18.70 13.60
N PHE A 296 22.81 -18.08 12.46
CA PHE A 296 23.95 -18.47 11.61
C PHE A 296 25.31 -18.08 12.19
N LEU A 297 25.38 -17.05 13.06
CA LEU A 297 26.59 -16.76 13.83
C LEU A 297 26.91 -17.88 14.84
N GLN A 298 25.89 -18.50 15.45
CA GLN A 298 26.09 -19.65 16.34
C GLN A 298 26.61 -20.86 15.57
N ILE A 299 26.01 -21.17 14.41
CA ILE A 299 26.49 -22.25 13.53
C ILE A 299 27.93 -21.99 13.07
N LEU A 300 28.27 -20.74 12.76
CA LEU A 300 29.64 -20.35 12.41
C LEU A 300 30.60 -20.58 13.57
N GLN A 301 30.22 -20.21 14.80
CA GLN A 301 31.02 -20.47 15.99
C GLN A 301 31.24 -21.97 16.20
N GLU A 302 30.19 -22.79 16.12
CA GLU A 302 30.30 -24.25 16.25
C GLU A 302 31.18 -24.86 15.16
N SER A 303 31.08 -24.36 13.92
CA SER A 303 31.95 -24.75 12.81
C SER A 303 33.42 -24.48 13.14
N VAL A 304 33.75 -23.28 13.63
CA VAL A 304 35.12 -22.91 14.00
C VAL A 304 35.61 -23.78 15.16
N GLU A 305 34.80 -23.99 16.20
CA GLU A 305 35.13 -24.85 17.34
C GLU A 305 35.40 -26.30 16.90
N LYS A 306 34.68 -26.82 15.90
CA LYS A 306 34.91 -28.16 15.32
C LYS A 306 36.18 -28.24 14.47
N VAL A 307 36.64 -27.15 13.86
CA VAL A 307 37.92 -27.12 13.12
C VAL A 307 39.13 -26.97 14.05
N MET A 308 39.00 -26.21 15.14
CA MET A 308 40.11 -25.89 16.06
C MET A 308 40.88 -27.08 16.65
N PRO A 309 40.29 -28.24 17.00
CA PRO A 309 41.08 -29.36 17.52
C PRO A 309 42.04 -29.99 16.50
N LEU A 310 42.00 -29.60 15.21
CA LEU A 310 42.85 -30.07 14.11
C LEU A 310 42.89 -31.61 13.93
N LYS A 311 42.01 -32.33 14.63
CA LYS A 311 41.87 -33.78 14.65
C LYS A 311 40.39 -34.11 14.75
N GLY A 312 39.88 -34.87 13.80
CA GLY A 312 38.52 -35.37 13.80
C GLY A 312 38.42 -36.63 12.94
N THR A 313 37.38 -37.41 13.17
CA THR A 313 37.00 -38.54 12.32
C THR A 313 35.81 -38.13 11.48
N ALA A 314 35.81 -38.48 10.20
CA ALA A 314 34.63 -38.31 9.36
C ALA A 314 33.55 -39.29 9.83
N GLU A 315 32.60 -38.80 10.63
CA GLU A 315 31.48 -39.60 11.11
C GLU A 315 30.38 -39.68 10.06
N ALA A 316 29.80 -40.87 9.90
CA ALA A 316 28.66 -41.05 9.02
C ALA A 316 27.43 -40.36 9.61
N LEU A 317 26.74 -39.57 8.77
CA LEU A 317 25.46 -38.97 9.13
C LEU A 317 24.45 -40.06 9.53
N PRO A 318 23.79 -39.95 10.71
CA PRO A 318 22.72 -40.86 11.08
C PRO A 318 21.60 -40.86 10.05
N VAL A 319 21.06 -42.04 9.72
CA VAL A 319 19.95 -42.18 8.73
C VAL A 319 18.76 -41.28 9.08
N ILE A 320 18.50 -41.07 10.38
CA ILE A 320 17.44 -40.20 10.88
C ILE A 320 17.73 -38.72 10.56
N ALA A 321 18.98 -38.27 10.65
CA ALA A 321 19.38 -36.91 10.31
C ALA A 321 19.26 -36.66 8.79
N VAL A 322 19.67 -37.64 7.98
CA VAL A 322 19.50 -37.60 6.52
C VAL A 322 18.03 -37.53 6.12
N ALA A 323 17.17 -38.33 6.76
CA ALA A 323 15.72 -38.31 6.51
C ALA A 323 15.08 -36.97 6.93
N ALA A 324 15.48 -36.41 8.07
CA ALA A 324 14.98 -35.12 8.55
C ALA A 324 15.39 -33.96 7.62
N MET A 325 16.66 -33.92 7.18
CA MET A 325 17.16 -32.94 6.20
C MET A 325 16.53 -33.13 4.82
N GLY A 326 16.31 -34.38 4.38
CA GLY A 326 15.60 -34.65 3.13
C GLY A 326 14.15 -34.16 3.16
N ALA A 327 13.45 -34.33 4.28
CA ALA A 327 12.10 -33.82 4.47
C ALA A 327 12.03 -32.29 4.45
N THR A 328 12.99 -31.60 5.08
CA THR A 328 13.04 -30.12 5.02
C THR A 328 13.30 -29.62 3.61
N ILE A 329 14.22 -30.24 2.86
CA ILE A 329 14.50 -29.89 1.46
C ILE A 329 13.24 -30.03 0.59
N LEU A 330 12.49 -31.13 0.73
CA LEU A 330 11.27 -31.35 -0.05
C LEU A 330 10.17 -30.35 0.31
N ILE A 331 9.88 -30.19 1.60
CA ILE A 331 8.77 -29.34 2.07
C ILE A 331 9.07 -27.86 1.77
N LYS A 332 10.24 -27.35 2.21
CA LYS A 332 10.61 -25.94 1.97
C LYS A 332 10.87 -25.68 0.48
N GLY A 333 11.34 -26.67 -0.29
CA GLY A 333 11.47 -26.58 -1.74
C GLY A 333 10.13 -26.37 -2.47
N ILE A 334 9.10 -27.14 -2.13
CA ILE A 334 7.75 -26.97 -2.71
C ILE A 334 7.19 -25.57 -2.38
N ILE A 335 7.35 -25.12 -1.14
CA ILE A 335 6.89 -23.80 -0.70
C ILE A 335 7.64 -22.69 -1.43
N TRP A 336 8.96 -22.83 -1.60
CA TRP A 336 9.78 -21.87 -2.31
C TRP A 336 9.30 -21.68 -3.76
N PHE A 337 9.06 -22.78 -4.49
CA PHE A 337 8.52 -22.70 -5.86
C PHE A 337 7.12 -22.08 -5.92
N GLY A 338 6.26 -22.34 -4.92
CA GLY A 338 4.93 -21.73 -4.85
C GLY A 338 4.93 -20.24 -4.50
N CYS A 339 5.97 -19.76 -3.81
CA CYS A 339 6.07 -18.36 -3.36
C CYS A 339 6.77 -17.44 -4.37
N ILE A 340 7.56 -17.98 -5.31
CA ILE A 340 8.40 -17.18 -6.22
C ILE A 340 7.60 -16.24 -7.15
N GLU A 341 6.35 -16.61 -7.44
CA GLU A 341 5.45 -15.82 -8.29
C GLU A 341 4.81 -14.64 -7.54
N ILE A 342 4.85 -14.63 -6.21
CA ILE A 342 4.17 -13.63 -5.38
C ILE A 342 5.16 -12.54 -5.02
N LYS A 343 4.97 -11.35 -5.59
CA LYS A 343 5.91 -10.22 -5.47
C LYS A 343 5.79 -9.38 -4.18
N THR A 344 5.07 -9.84 -3.16
CA THR A 344 4.97 -9.08 -1.90
C THR A 344 6.24 -9.23 -1.06
N THR A 345 6.71 -8.16 -0.42
CA THR A 345 7.97 -8.15 0.34
C THR A 345 8.00 -9.18 1.46
N GLN A 346 6.87 -9.39 2.14
CA GLN A 346 6.73 -10.41 3.17
C GLN A 346 6.88 -11.84 2.61
N VAL A 347 6.27 -12.13 1.46
CA VAL A 347 6.35 -13.47 0.84
C VAL A 347 7.72 -13.69 0.22
N GLN A 348 8.37 -12.63 -0.28
CA GLN A 348 9.75 -12.71 -0.75
C GLN A 348 10.73 -13.03 0.38
N ALA A 349 10.61 -12.40 1.55
CA ALA A 349 11.43 -12.75 2.71
C ALA A 349 11.22 -14.22 3.14
N LEU A 350 9.98 -14.70 3.06
CA LEU A 350 9.63 -16.10 3.33
C LEU A 350 10.20 -17.09 2.30
N ALA A 351 10.19 -16.69 1.03
CA ALA A 351 10.76 -17.46 -0.06
C ALA A 351 12.29 -17.52 0.05
N GLN A 352 12.93 -16.41 0.45
CA GLN A 352 14.36 -16.32 0.73
C GLN A 352 14.77 -17.22 1.89
N ASP A 353 13.96 -17.28 2.96
CA ASP A 353 14.12 -18.24 4.04
C ASP A 353 14.09 -19.67 3.53
N CYS A 354 13.00 -20.07 2.86
CA CYS A 354 12.85 -21.42 2.30
C CYS A 354 14.02 -21.80 1.36
N LYS A 355 14.48 -20.87 0.54
CA LYS A 355 15.64 -21.06 -0.34
C LYS A 355 16.91 -21.29 0.48
N THR A 356 17.15 -20.46 1.49
CA THR A 356 18.31 -20.54 2.38
C THR A 356 18.34 -21.89 3.09
N ASP A 357 17.21 -22.35 3.59
CA ASP A 357 17.08 -23.67 4.21
C ASP A 357 17.35 -24.83 3.26
N VAL A 358 16.82 -24.76 2.04
CA VAL A 358 17.05 -25.79 1.03
C VAL A 358 18.54 -25.86 0.69
N ILE A 359 19.19 -24.72 0.49
CA ILE A 359 20.64 -24.65 0.20
C ILE A 359 21.43 -25.18 1.41
N PHE A 360 21.11 -24.73 2.63
CA PHE A 360 21.79 -25.13 3.85
C PHE A 360 21.69 -26.62 4.13
N ASN A 361 20.47 -27.19 4.08
CA ASN A 361 20.27 -28.62 4.30
C ASN A 361 20.90 -29.46 3.18
N THR A 362 20.85 -29.01 1.92
CA THR A 362 21.45 -29.75 0.80
C THR A 362 22.97 -29.82 0.92
N LEU A 363 23.61 -28.68 1.21
CA LEU A 363 25.07 -28.63 1.36
C LEU A 363 25.54 -29.31 2.66
N SER A 364 24.77 -29.21 3.74
CA SER A 364 25.02 -29.95 4.99
C SER A 364 24.87 -31.47 4.85
N LEU A 365 24.21 -31.97 3.79
CA LEU A 365 24.25 -33.39 3.42
C LEU A 365 25.43 -33.71 2.50
N LEU A 366 25.73 -32.80 1.57
CA LEU A 366 26.75 -33.00 0.54
C LEU A 366 28.17 -32.99 1.13
N PHE A 367 28.50 -32.03 1.98
CA PHE A 367 29.85 -31.88 2.53
C PHE A 367 30.27 -33.07 3.40
N PRO A 368 29.46 -33.57 4.36
CA PRO A 368 29.81 -34.79 5.09
C PRO A 368 29.86 -36.04 4.21
N PHE A 369 28.98 -36.15 3.20
CA PHE A 369 28.99 -37.31 2.30
C PHE A 369 30.28 -37.38 1.47
N ILE A 370 30.72 -36.25 0.93
CA ILE A 370 32.00 -36.14 0.21
C ILE A 370 33.16 -36.34 1.19
N GLY A 371 33.11 -35.72 2.37
CA GLY A 371 34.14 -35.83 3.40
C GLY A 371 34.35 -37.27 3.86
N TYR A 372 33.26 -38.03 4.04
CA TYR A 372 33.31 -39.45 4.37
C TYR A 372 33.91 -40.30 3.24
N LYS A 373 33.54 -40.04 1.98
CA LYS A 373 34.10 -40.78 0.83
C LYS A 373 35.57 -40.47 0.54
N ALA A 374 35.99 -39.23 0.79
CA ALA A 374 37.34 -38.75 0.51
C ALA A 374 38.27 -38.81 1.75
N ASP A 375 37.75 -39.24 2.90
CA ASP A 375 38.43 -39.25 4.21
C ASP A 375 38.95 -37.86 4.64
N ILE A 376 38.17 -36.81 4.33
CA ILE A 376 38.48 -35.41 4.63
C ILE A 376 37.58 -34.91 5.76
N TRP A 377 38.07 -34.99 6.99
CA TRP A 377 37.31 -34.62 8.20
C TRP A 377 36.98 -33.11 8.31
N TRP A 378 37.83 -32.23 7.78
CA TRP A 378 37.66 -30.78 7.89
C TRP A 378 36.68 -30.19 6.86
N LEU A 379 36.29 -30.96 5.85
CA LEU A 379 35.44 -30.48 4.75
C LEU A 379 34.04 -30.06 5.24
N ASP A 380 33.46 -30.85 6.13
CA ASP A 380 32.15 -30.58 6.72
C ASP A 380 32.13 -29.26 7.53
N PRO A 381 32.96 -29.10 8.58
CA PRO A 381 32.93 -27.89 9.37
C PRO A 381 33.37 -26.65 8.57
N VAL A 382 34.33 -26.74 7.65
CA VAL A 382 34.70 -25.61 6.77
C VAL A 382 33.56 -25.25 5.81
N GLY A 383 32.89 -26.24 5.21
CA GLY A 383 31.73 -26.04 4.35
C GLY A 383 30.58 -25.36 5.07
N ALA A 384 30.26 -25.82 6.29
CA ALA A 384 29.27 -25.19 7.15
C ALA A 384 29.63 -23.73 7.50
N GLY A 385 30.90 -23.46 7.82
CA GLY A 385 31.35 -22.09 8.15
C GLY A 385 31.28 -21.12 6.97
N LEU A 386 31.74 -21.54 5.78
CA LEU A 386 31.64 -20.73 4.56
C LEU A 386 30.17 -20.45 4.19
N LEU A 387 29.30 -21.45 4.36
CA LEU A 387 27.88 -21.30 4.07
C LEU A 387 27.19 -20.36 5.06
N SER A 388 27.50 -20.47 6.35
CA SER A 388 27.01 -19.53 7.36
C SER A 388 27.41 -18.08 7.04
N LEU A 389 28.65 -17.84 6.59
CA LEU A 389 29.08 -16.50 6.18
C LEU A 389 28.28 -15.95 4.99
N PHE A 390 28.01 -16.79 3.99
CA PHE A 390 27.18 -16.41 2.84
C PHE A 390 25.76 -16.02 3.27
N ILE A 391 25.14 -16.83 4.15
CA ILE A 391 23.78 -16.60 4.62
C ILE A 391 23.70 -15.37 5.52
N ILE A 392 24.69 -15.17 6.40
CA ILE A 392 24.81 -13.94 7.22
C ILE A 392 24.87 -12.71 6.32
N TYR A 393 25.68 -12.75 5.25
CA TYR A 393 25.79 -11.63 4.31
C TYR A 393 24.45 -11.32 3.63
N ASP A 394 23.72 -12.35 3.18
CA ASP A 394 22.42 -12.21 2.53
C ASP A 394 21.37 -11.58 3.47
N TRP A 395 21.22 -12.12 4.69
CA TRP A 395 20.28 -11.59 5.69
C TRP A 395 20.69 -10.23 6.27
N ALA A 396 21.99 -9.95 6.39
CA ALA A 396 22.46 -8.61 6.76
C ALA A 396 22.12 -7.58 5.69
N GLY A 397 22.18 -7.95 4.40
CA GLY A 397 21.69 -7.15 3.29
C GLY A 397 20.20 -6.85 3.41
N THR A 398 19.37 -7.87 3.61
CA THR A 398 17.91 -7.71 3.82
C THR A 398 17.60 -6.83 5.03
N CYS A 399 18.33 -6.98 6.13
CA CYS A 399 18.20 -6.14 7.32
C CYS A 399 18.49 -4.67 7.00
N PHE A 400 19.61 -4.38 6.33
CA PHE A 400 20.00 -3.02 5.97
C PHE A 400 19.02 -2.38 4.97
N GLU A 401 18.51 -3.15 4.01
CA GLU A 401 17.49 -2.68 3.07
C GLU A 401 16.20 -2.28 3.79
N ASN A 402 15.70 -3.11 4.72
CA ASN A 402 14.50 -2.79 5.49
C ASN A 402 14.71 -1.56 6.39
N ILE A 403 15.89 -1.41 7.01
CA ILE A 403 16.23 -0.20 7.80
C ILE A 403 16.24 1.04 6.90
N THR A 404 16.83 0.93 5.71
CA THR A 404 16.94 2.06 4.76
C THR A 404 15.56 2.48 4.26
N ARG A 405 14.70 1.52 3.90
CA ARG A 405 13.29 1.78 3.54
C ARG A 405 12.48 2.40 4.68
N LEU A 406 12.69 1.96 5.92
CA LEU A 406 12.07 2.56 7.10
C LEU A 406 12.57 3.98 7.39
N SER A 407 13.76 4.34 6.89
CA SER A 407 14.42 5.62 7.13
C SER A 407 14.12 6.68 6.05
N GLY A 408 13.23 6.41 5.08
CA GLY A 408 12.90 7.39 4.05
C GLY A 408 13.73 7.27 2.77
N GLN A 409 14.09 6.06 2.35
CA GLN A 409 14.79 5.85 1.07
C GLN A 409 13.98 6.42 -0.09
N ALA A 410 14.64 7.12 -1.02
CA ALA A 410 14.01 7.54 -2.27
C ALA A 410 13.47 6.33 -3.06
N VAL A 411 12.35 6.53 -3.76
CA VAL A 411 11.71 5.49 -4.58
C VAL A 411 12.54 5.10 -5.79
N GLU A 412 12.21 3.96 -6.39
CA GLU A 412 12.81 3.54 -7.65
C GLU A 412 12.46 4.52 -8.79
N PRO A 413 13.39 4.82 -9.73
CA PRO A 413 13.16 5.76 -10.83
C PRO A 413 11.96 5.42 -11.74
N ALA A 414 11.52 4.16 -11.77
CA ALA A 414 10.33 3.75 -12.51
C ALA A 414 9.06 4.36 -11.88
N LEU A 415 8.92 4.21 -10.56
CA LEU A 415 7.80 4.80 -9.82
C LEU A 415 7.85 6.32 -9.82
N GLU A 416 9.03 6.92 -9.70
CA GLU A 416 9.20 8.37 -9.82
C GLU A 416 8.69 8.89 -11.18
N LYS A 417 9.00 8.20 -12.29
CA LYS A 417 8.48 8.56 -13.63
C LYS A 417 6.96 8.38 -13.74
N LYS A 418 6.40 7.35 -13.10
CA LYS A 418 4.95 7.13 -13.05
C LYS A 418 4.24 8.29 -12.33
N LEU A 419 4.79 8.71 -11.19
CA LEU A 419 4.31 9.88 -10.44
C LEU A 419 4.48 11.19 -11.22
N LEU A 420 5.59 11.36 -11.93
CA LEU A 420 5.80 12.53 -12.80
C LEU A 420 4.80 12.57 -13.96
N TYR A 421 4.45 11.41 -14.53
CA TYR A 421 3.41 11.32 -15.55
C TYR A 421 2.03 11.66 -14.99
N LEU A 422 1.72 11.23 -13.77
CA LEU A 422 0.51 11.67 -13.06
C LEU A 422 0.49 13.19 -12.89
N ALA A 423 1.58 13.82 -12.45
CA ALA A 423 1.66 15.28 -12.38
C ALA A 423 1.48 15.96 -13.75
N TYR A 424 2.10 15.41 -14.80
CA TYR A 424 1.95 15.92 -16.16
C TYR A 424 0.48 15.97 -16.62
N ARG A 425 -0.34 15.02 -16.17
CA ARG A 425 -1.76 14.97 -16.49
C ARG A 425 -2.56 16.16 -15.95
N PHE A 426 -2.08 16.80 -14.88
CA PHE A 426 -2.69 17.99 -14.30
C PHE A 426 -2.18 19.30 -14.93
N SER A 427 -1.24 19.25 -15.88
CA SER A 427 -0.67 20.44 -16.54
C SER A 427 -1.68 21.40 -17.18
N PRO A 428 -2.87 20.99 -17.67
CA PRO A 428 -3.85 21.95 -18.20
C PRO A 428 -4.49 22.84 -17.12
N ILE A 429 -4.35 22.47 -15.84
CA ILE A 429 -5.09 23.05 -14.71
C ILE A 429 -4.17 23.83 -13.76
N VAL A 430 -2.88 23.49 -13.75
CA VAL A 430 -1.86 24.06 -12.86
C VAL A 430 -0.84 24.85 -13.66
N ASP A 431 -0.24 25.88 -13.06
CA ASP A 431 0.79 26.67 -13.73
C ASP A 431 2.13 25.91 -13.82
N GLY A 432 2.33 24.92 -12.94
CA GLY A 432 3.48 24.03 -12.96
C GLY A 432 3.64 23.22 -11.67
N PHE A 433 4.76 22.50 -11.57
CA PHE A 433 5.16 21.76 -10.37
C PHE A 433 6.56 22.22 -9.95
N LYS A 434 6.71 22.50 -8.66
CA LYS A 434 7.97 22.97 -8.08
C LYS A 434 8.83 21.82 -7.58
N SER A 435 8.22 20.86 -6.90
CA SER A 435 8.88 19.67 -6.37
C SER A 435 7.97 18.45 -6.52
N LEU A 436 8.60 17.31 -6.76
CA LEU A 436 8.03 15.99 -6.56
C LEU A 436 9.03 15.20 -5.72
N THR A 437 8.65 14.86 -4.50
CA THR A 437 9.47 14.03 -3.61
C THR A 437 8.70 12.77 -3.29
N ALA A 438 9.29 11.61 -3.53
CA ALA A 438 8.69 10.33 -3.22
C ALA A 438 9.70 9.45 -2.48
N TYR A 439 9.29 8.92 -1.33
CA TYR A 439 10.16 8.15 -0.45
C TYR A 439 9.39 7.03 0.25
N HIS A 440 10.12 5.97 0.60
CA HIS A 440 9.58 4.83 1.33
C HIS A 440 9.26 5.21 2.77
N ALA A 441 8.10 4.76 3.22
CA ALA A 441 7.61 4.96 4.57
C ALA A 441 7.20 3.59 5.13
N GLY A 442 8.17 2.69 5.23
CA GLY A 442 7.94 1.27 5.43
C GLY A 442 7.91 0.53 4.09
N ASP A 443 6.90 -0.31 3.86
CA ASP A 443 6.72 -1.00 2.58
C ASP A 443 6.07 -0.09 1.52
N GLY A 444 5.14 0.77 1.93
CA GLY A 444 4.49 1.74 1.06
C GLY A 444 5.28 3.03 0.85
N VAL A 445 4.83 3.82 -0.12
CA VAL A 445 5.46 5.08 -0.53
C VAL A 445 4.64 6.28 -0.07
N TRP A 446 5.35 7.30 0.41
CA TRP A 446 4.79 8.63 0.63
C TRP A 446 5.25 9.55 -0.49
N VAL A 447 4.31 10.37 -0.97
CA VAL A 447 4.54 11.30 -2.06
C VAL A 447 4.19 12.70 -1.62
N GLU A 448 5.03 13.66 -1.98
CA GLU A 448 4.84 15.08 -1.74
C GLU A 448 4.89 15.81 -3.09
N TYR A 449 3.80 16.48 -3.44
CA TYR A 449 3.72 17.38 -4.60
C TYR A 449 3.66 18.83 -4.14
N ASP A 450 4.52 19.66 -4.70
CA ASP A 450 4.38 21.12 -4.59
C ASP A 450 3.89 21.67 -5.94
N VAL A 451 2.62 22.07 -5.96
CA VAL A 451 1.90 22.52 -7.16
C VAL A 451 1.90 24.04 -7.22
N LEU A 452 2.14 24.60 -8.39
CA LEU A 452 2.06 26.04 -8.64
C LEU A 452 0.68 26.41 -9.19
N LEU A 453 0.04 27.37 -8.53
CA LEU A 453 -1.24 27.95 -8.94
C LEU A 453 -1.16 29.47 -8.98
N GLY A 454 -1.94 30.09 -9.86
CA GLY A 454 -1.96 31.55 -9.96
C GLY A 454 -2.35 32.21 -8.64
N ALA A 455 -1.72 33.33 -8.28
CA ALA A 455 -1.91 34.00 -6.99
C ALA A 455 -3.36 34.45 -6.69
N ASN A 456 -4.20 34.59 -7.71
CA ASN A 456 -5.61 34.94 -7.58
C ASN A 456 -6.55 33.73 -7.60
N THR A 457 -6.01 32.50 -7.58
CA THR A 457 -6.80 31.27 -7.54
C THR A 457 -7.59 31.24 -6.24
N LYS A 458 -8.91 31.04 -6.35
CA LYS A 458 -9.80 30.96 -5.20
C LYS A 458 -9.48 29.70 -4.39
N LEU A 459 -9.61 29.78 -3.07
CA LEU A 459 -9.29 28.68 -2.13
C LEU A 459 -10.00 27.37 -2.50
N HIS A 460 -11.30 27.42 -2.80
CA HIS A 460 -12.05 26.22 -3.18
C HIS A 460 -11.42 25.56 -4.44
N ARG A 461 -11.01 26.34 -5.44
CA ARG A 461 -10.41 25.80 -6.68
C ARG A 461 -9.03 25.22 -6.41
N SER A 462 -8.21 25.87 -5.58
CA SER A 462 -6.91 25.30 -5.19
C SER A 462 -7.08 24.01 -4.39
N HIS A 463 -8.10 23.94 -3.54
CA HIS A 463 -8.44 22.75 -2.76
C HIS A 463 -8.90 21.61 -3.67
N ASP A 464 -9.87 21.86 -4.55
CA ASP A 464 -10.40 20.85 -5.49
C ASP A 464 -9.28 20.24 -6.34
N VAL A 465 -8.36 21.06 -6.86
CA VAL A 465 -7.22 20.58 -7.66
C VAL A 465 -6.24 19.76 -6.82
N ALA A 466 -5.87 20.26 -5.63
CA ALA A 466 -4.91 19.59 -4.77
C ALA A 466 -5.45 18.25 -4.24
N GLU A 467 -6.70 18.23 -3.80
CA GLU A 467 -7.36 17.02 -3.30
C GLU A 467 -7.59 16.00 -4.41
N THR A 468 -7.94 16.45 -5.63
CA THR A 468 -8.07 15.54 -6.79
C THR A 468 -6.73 14.89 -7.14
N LEU A 469 -5.63 15.64 -7.13
CA LEU A 469 -4.29 15.09 -7.34
C LEU A 469 -3.91 14.11 -6.22
N GLN A 470 -4.23 14.46 -4.97
CA GLN A 470 -4.00 13.58 -3.82
C GLN A 470 -4.74 12.24 -3.98
N TYR A 471 -6.02 12.27 -4.33
CA TYR A 471 -6.81 11.05 -4.56
C TYR A 471 -6.31 10.24 -5.76
N CYS A 472 -5.88 10.89 -6.84
CA CYS A 472 -5.27 10.17 -7.97
C CYS A 472 -3.98 9.46 -7.55
N ALA A 473 -3.12 10.13 -6.78
CA ALA A 473 -1.86 9.58 -6.31
C ALA A 473 -2.09 8.43 -5.31
N GLU A 474 -2.96 8.60 -4.32
CA GLU A 474 -3.33 7.56 -3.34
C GLU A 474 -4.14 6.39 -3.96
N GLY A 475 -4.61 6.52 -5.20
CA GLY A 475 -5.22 5.42 -5.96
C GLY A 475 -4.21 4.41 -6.52
N LEU A 476 -2.94 4.81 -6.65
CA LEU A 476 -1.84 3.94 -7.04
C LEU A 476 -1.57 2.90 -5.95
N ASP A 477 -1.28 1.66 -6.35
CA ASP A 477 -1.04 0.56 -5.39
C ASP A 477 0.17 0.80 -4.50
N GLU A 478 1.18 1.47 -5.04
CA GLU A 478 2.46 1.72 -4.41
C GLU A 478 2.40 2.87 -3.39
N VAL A 479 1.45 3.80 -3.57
CA VAL A 479 1.34 5.04 -2.80
C VAL A 479 0.38 4.83 -1.62
N ASP A 480 0.94 4.85 -0.41
CA ASP A 480 0.14 4.75 0.82
C ASP A 480 -0.48 6.09 1.22
N ARG A 481 0.24 7.20 0.95
CA ARG A 481 -0.20 8.57 1.27
C ARG A 481 0.41 9.58 0.31
N CYS A 482 -0.37 10.61 0.00
CA CYS A 482 0.09 11.74 -0.79
C CYS A 482 -0.21 13.05 -0.04
N PHE A 483 0.75 13.97 -0.05
CA PHE A 483 0.60 15.34 0.44
C PHE A 483 0.74 16.27 -0.74
N VAL A 484 -0.22 17.18 -0.90
CA VAL A 484 -0.20 18.16 -1.99
C VAL A 484 -0.20 19.55 -1.37
N THR A 485 0.89 20.27 -1.55
CA THR A 485 1.03 21.67 -1.17
C THR A 485 0.75 22.55 -2.38
N THR A 486 0.03 23.65 -2.19
CA THR A 486 -0.21 24.64 -3.23
C THR A 486 0.59 25.90 -2.95
N ASP A 487 1.48 26.25 -3.88
CA ASP A 487 2.32 27.44 -3.86
C ASP A 487 1.86 28.41 -4.95
N TYR A 488 1.90 29.71 -4.68
CA TYR A 488 1.64 30.75 -5.68
C TYR A 488 2.91 31.35 -6.28
N SER A 489 4.07 30.96 -5.76
CA SER A 489 5.38 31.51 -6.15
C SER A 489 6.36 30.38 -6.39
N GLU A 490 7.05 30.43 -7.53
CA GLU A 490 8.12 29.50 -7.90
C GLU A 490 9.27 29.50 -6.87
N LYS A 491 9.51 30.65 -6.22
CA LYS A 491 10.58 30.85 -5.25
C LYS A 491 9.98 31.28 -3.91
N GLY A 492 10.31 30.55 -2.86
CA GLY A 492 9.88 30.80 -1.48
C GLY A 492 10.98 30.42 -0.49
N PRO A 493 10.75 30.61 0.83
CA PRO A 493 11.68 30.15 1.84
C PRO A 493 11.86 28.63 1.73
N THR A 494 13.06 28.19 1.33
CA THR A 494 13.41 26.80 0.97
C THR A 494 13.56 25.86 2.16
N GLY A 495 13.22 26.31 3.37
CA GLY A 495 13.51 25.61 4.63
C GLY A 495 12.94 24.19 4.69
N HIS A 496 11.68 24.01 4.28
CA HIS A 496 11.02 22.70 4.40
C HIS A 496 11.65 21.60 3.52
N ALA A 497 12.19 21.95 2.35
CA ALA A 497 12.81 20.98 1.44
C ALA A 497 14.32 20.76 1.72
N GLN A 498 15.00 21.72 2.36
CA GLN A 498 16.44 21.63 2.64
C GLN A 498 16.75 21.07 4.03
N ASP A 499 15.86 21.22 5.01
CA ASP A 499 16.09 20.78 6.40
C ASP A 499 15.97 19.24 6.59
N ALA A 500 15.57 18.51 5.56
CA ALA A 500 15.39 17.04 5.57
C ALA A 500 16.63 16.24 5.09
N GLY A 501 17.71 16.92 4.67
CA GLY A 501 18.91 16.32 4.08
C GLY A 501 20.05 16.04 5.05
#